data_AF-A0A7S3DN01-F1
#
_entry.id   AF-A0A7S3DN01-F1
#
_cell.length_a   1.000
_cell.length_b   1.000
_cell.length_c   1.000
_cell.angle_alpha   90.00
_cell.angle_beta   90.00
_cell.angle_gamma   90.00
#
_symmetry.space_group_name_H-M   'P 1'
#
loop_
_entity.id
_entity.type
_entity.pdbx_description
1 polymer ?
#
loop_
_entity_poly.entity_id
_entity_poly.type
_entity_poly.pdbx_seq_one_letter_code
_entity_poly.pdbx_strand_id
1 'polypeptide(L)'
;DSGVSAAKLEELMFSDTKTSLTKQFNDCSRSQLNLVPASDSPVIEVDIYLDTLSTLLHRNTMFNRVTDNAKIVLGVDNLSDFADLYIYAVPKMNGWIAYAYVGGFQSVYGGPWVTYLTTLMHEVGHNFGLYHSHKIVDGQSKAYQDRSGAMGGAVWGAHTVEYGPKLCFNPASFGQLGWHS
;
A
#
# COMPACT_ATOMS: atom_id res chain seq x y z
N ASP A 1 -9.28 -2.52 15.08
CA ASP A 1 -8.40 -3.65 14.74
C ASP A 1 -8.54 -4.01 13.25
N SER A 2 -7.44 -4.02 12.51
CA SER A 2 -7.36 -4.49 11.11
C SER A 2 -7.43 -6.03 11.00
N GLY A 3 -7.26 -6.74 12.12
CA GLY A 3 -7.12 -8.18 12.22
C GLY A 3 -5.70 -8.68 11.94
N VAL A 4 -4.71 -7.78 11.93
CA VAL A 4 -3.29 -8.09 11.65
C VAL A 4 -2.43 -7.44 12.74
N SER A 5 -1.54 -8.22 13.37
CA SER A 5 -0.67 -7.71 14.43
C SER A 5 0.43 -6.79 13.89
N ALA A 6 0.89 -5.84 14.72
CA ALA A 6 2.00 -4.96 14.38
C ALA A 6 3.26 -5.72 13.94
N ALA A 7 3.64 -6.78 14.68
CA ALA A 7 4.79 -7.62 14.32
C ALA A 7 4.64 -8.29 12.95
N LYS A 8 3.42 -8.69 12.56
CA LYS A 8 3.18 -9.26 11.23
C LYS A 8 3.31 -8.20 10.14
N LEU A 9 2.81 -6.99 10.39
CA LEU A 9 2.97 -5.86 9.46
C LEU A 9 4.45 -5.51 9.28
N GLU A 10 5.21 -5.43 10.36
CA GLU A 10 6.64 -5.13 10.31
C GLU A 10 7.40 -6.17 9.47
N GLU A 11 7.12 -7.46 9.66
CA GLU A 11 7.69 -8.52 8.82
C GLU A 11 7.32 -8.36 7.34
N LEU A 12 6.06 -8.08 7.03
CA LEU A 12 5.58 -7.93 5.65
C LEU A 12 6.16 -6.70 4.95
N MET A 13 6.42 -5.63 5.71
CA MET A 13 6.95 -4.39 5.15
C MET A 13 8.46 -4.45 5.02
N PHE A 14 9.17 -4.87 6.07
CA PHE A 14 10.59 -4.58 6.25
C PHE A 14 11.49 -5.82 6.42
N SER A 15 10.98 -7.05 6.35
CA SER A 15 11.84 -8.24 6.51
C SER A 15 12.91 -8.33 5.42
N ASP A 16 14.17 -8.48 5.83
CA ASP A 16 15.30 -8.76 4.93
C ASP A 16 15.45 -10.25 4.59
N THR A 17 14.89 -11.13 5.42
CA THR A 17 15.04 -12.60 5.29
C THR A 17 13.86 -13.26 4.59
N LYS A 18 12.72 -12.56 4.49
CA LYS A 18 11.51 -13.00 3.80
C LYS A 18 11.19 -12.06 2.65
N THR A 19 10.19 -12.42 1.85
CA THR A 19 9.68 -11.47 0.85
C THR A 19 8.88 -10.40 1.59
N SER A 20 9.27 -9.15 1.41
CA SER A 20 8.68 -7.97 2.02
C SER A 20 8.48 -6.87 0.99
N LEU A 21 7.75 -5.82 1.36
CA LEU A 21 7.56 -4.65 0.51
C LEU A 21 8.89 -3.99 0.14
N THR A 22 9.75 -3.70 1.12
CA THR A 22 11.05 -3.06 0.89
C THR A 22 11.92 -3.91 -0.02
N LYS A 23 11.98 -5.22 0.23
CA LYS A 23 12.73 -6.15 -0.61
C LYS A 23 12.19 -6.21 -2.04
N GLN A 24 10.88 -6.27 -2.21
CA GLN A 24 10.28 -6.35 -3.54
C GLN A 24 10.54 -5.06 -4.34
N PHE A 25 10.44 -3.87 -3.73
CA PHE A 25 10.80 -2.61 -4.39
C PHE A 25 12.29 -2.55 -4.75
N ASN A 26 13.17 -2.98 -3.85
CA ASN A 26 14.62 -3.04 -4.13
C ASN A 26 14.92 -4.01 -5.28
N ASP A 27 14.40 -5.23 -5.23
CA ASP A 27 14.62 -6.26 -6.24
C ASP A 27 14.05 -5.80 -7.61
N CYS A 28 12.84 -5.23 -7.64
CA CYS A 28 12.21 -4.76 -8.89
C CYS A 28 12.88 -3.54 -9.51
N SER A 29 13.44 -2.66 -8.68
CA SER A 29 14.16 -1.46 -9.13
C SER A 29 15.64 -1.74 -9.41
N ARG A 30 16.12 -2.98 -9.24
CA ARG A 30 17.55 -3.33 -9.34
C ARG A 30 18.41 -2.46 -8.41
N SER A 31 17.94 -2.30 -7.18
CA SER A 31 18.58 -1.50 -6.13
C SER A 31 18.65 0.01 -6.39
N GLN A 32 17.91 0.53 -7.38
CA GLN A 32 17.79 1.98 -7.61
C GLN A 32 16.84 2.66 -6.63
N LEU A 33 15.90 1.92 -6.04
CA LEU A 33 15.03 2.41 -4.98
C LEU A 33 15.13 1.50 -3.75
N ASN A 34 15.40 2.12 -2.61
CA ASN A 34 15.39 1.44 -1.32
C ASN A 34 14.37 2.12 -0.40
N LEU A 35 13.30 1.39 -0.06
CA LEU A 35 12.39 1.81 0.99
C LEU A 35 12.99 1.38 2.34
N VAL A 36 12.96 2.26 3.31
CA VAL A 36 13.53 2.03 4.65
C VAL A 36 12.51 2.34 5.73
N PRO A 37 12.56 1.69 6.89
CA PRO A 37 11.73 2.07 8.02
C PRO A 37 12.08 3.48 8.48
N ALA A 38 11.06 4.25 8.89
CA ALA A 38 11.23 5.62 9.35
C ALA A 38 11.88 5.72 10.75
N SER A 39 11.83 4.64 11.52
CA SER A 39 12.41 4.55 12.87
C SER A 39 12.66 3.09 13.26
N ASP A 40 13.23 2.86 14.44
CA ASP A 40 13.36 1.53 15.06
C ASP A 40 12.01 0.89 15.46
N SER A 41 10.92 1.65 15.38
CA SER A 41 9.55 1.17 15.64
C SER A 41 8.61 1.73 14.57
N PRO A 42 8.73 1.24 13.32
CA PRO A 42 8.07 1.86 12.16
C PRO A 42 6.57 1.53 12.08
N VAL A 43 6.10 0.57 12.88
CA VAL A 43 4.68 0.21 12.99
C VAL A 43 4.19 0.64 14.35
N ILE A 44 3.20 1.54 14.36
CA ILE A 44 2.52 1.99 15.58
C ILE A 44 1.07 1.54 15.57
N GLU A 45 0.57 1.18 16.75
CA GLU A 45 -0.86 0.96 16.95
C GLU A 45 -1.51 2.27 17.38
N VAL A 46 -2.64 2.58 16.76
CA VAL A 46 -3.36 3.83 16.98
C VAL A 46 -4.81 3.50 17.33
N ASP A 47 -5.19 3.84 18.55
CA ASP A 47 -6.58 3.71 18.99
C ASP A 47 -7.39 4.88 18.45
N ILE A 48 -8.56 4.57 17.87
CA ILE A 48 -9.54 5.58 17.47
C ILE A 48 -10.86 5.31 18.17
N TYR A 49 -11.43 6.35 18.77
CA TYR A 49 -12.81 6.31 19.26
C TYR A 49 -13.73 6.75 18.11
N LEU A 50 -14.73 5.93 17.79
CA LEU A 50 -15.74 6.23 16.77
C LEU A 50 -17.09 6.35 17.46
N ASP A 51 -17.57 7.59 17.60
CA ASP A 51 -18.85 7.84 18.26
C ASP A 51 -19.99 7.58 17.25
N THR A 52 -20.81 6.55 17.53
CA THR A 52 -22.05 6.15 16.83
C THR A 52 -21.96 5.61 15.39
N LEU A 53 -22.97 4.79 15.02
CA LEU A 53 -23.19 4.07 13.74
C LEU A 53 -23.00 4.90 12.45
N SER A 54 -23.02 6.23 12.51
CA SER A 54 -22.85 7.13 11.36
C SER A 54 -21.39 7.41 11.00
N THR A 55 -20.46 7.36 11.97
CA THR A 55 -19.03 7.62 11.73
C THR A 55 -18.34 6.46 11.01
N LEU A 56 -18.86 5.24 11.15
CA LEU A 56 -18.45 4.06 10.36
C LEU A 56 -18.78 4.18 8.87
N LEU A 57 -19.62 5.14 8.46
CA LEU A 57 -20.06 5.28 7.06
C LEU A 57 -19.14 6.21 6.24
N HIS A 58 -18.41 7.12 6.89
CA HIS A 58 -17.56 8.07 6.17
C HIS A 58 -16.08 7.74 6.34
N ARG A 59 -15.58 7.06 5.31
CA ARG A 59 -14.18 6.73 5.08
C ARG A 59 -13.20 7.87 5.46
N ASN A 60 -13.49 9.10 5.04
CA ASN A 60 -12.64 10.26 5.30
C ASN A 60 -12.55 10.60 6.80
N THR A 61 -13.65 10.51 7.54
CA THR A 61 -13.68 10.80 8.98
C THR A 61 -12.79 9.85 9.76
N MET A 62 -12.84 8.55 9.42
CA MET A 62 -11.98 7.56 10.06
C MET A 62 -10.50 7.83 9.73
N PHE A 63 -10.14 8.14 8.49
CA PHE A 63 -8.74 8.44 8.16
C PHE A 63 -8.21 9.69 8.84
N ASN A 64 -9.01 10.75 8.92
CA ASN A 64 -8.60 11.94 9.65
C ASN A 64 -8.32 11.59 11.13
N ARG A 65 -9.20 10.82 11.78
CA ARG A 65 -8.99 10.39 13.17
C ARG A 65 -7.74 9.51 13.36
N VAL A 66 -7.51 8.55 12.46
CA VAL A 66 -6.30 7.72 12.51
C VAL A 66 -5.05 8.58 12.33
N THR A 67 -5.08 9.52 11.39
CA THR A 67 -3.97 10.44 11.12
C THR A 67 -3.69 11.35 12.32
N ASP A 68 -4.73 11.93 12.91
CA ASP A 68 -4.62 12.83 14.06
C ASP A 68 -4.07 12.09 15.30
N ASN A 69 -4.55 10.87 15.56
CA ASN A 69 -4.04 10.09 16.68
C ASN A 69 -2.64 9.53 16.43
N ALA A 70 -2.29 9.20 15.18
CA ALA A 70 -0.92 8.81 14.82
C ALA A 70 0.07 9.96 15.10
N LYS A 71 -0.29 11.20 14.75
CA LYS A 71 0.50 12.40 15.06
C LYS A 71 0.75 12.56 16.56
N ILE A 72 -0.28 12.33 17.39
CA ILE A 72 -0.15 12.37 18.85
C ILE A 72 0.80 11.29 19.37
N VAL A 73 0.64 10.04 18.90
CA VAL A 73 1.49 8.91 19.31
C VAL A 73 2.95 9.13 18.92
N LEU A 74 3.19 9.70 17.74
CA LEU A 74 4.53 9.98 17.22
C LEU A 74 5.13 11.30 17.78
N GLY A 75 4.33 12.14 18.41
CA GLY A 75 4.76 13.45 18.90
C GLY A 75 5.15 14.42 17.77
N VAL A 76 4.44 14.38 16.63
CA VAL A 76 4.71 15.23 15.45
C VAL A 76 3.47 16.04 15.05
N ASP A 77 3.68 17.22 14.45
CA ASP A 77 2.58 18.04 13.92
C ASP A 77 2.11 17.53 12.55
N ASN A 78 3.03 17.05 11.72
CA ASN A 78 2.74 16.44 10.43
C ASN A 78 3.44 15.09 10.31
N LEU A 79 2.79 14.11 9.69
CA LEU A 79 3.41 12.81 9.44
C LEU A 79 4.62 12.95 8.48
N SER A 80 4.64 13.99 7.63
CA SER A 80 5.77 14.34 6.74
C SER A 80 7.05 14.67 7.47
N ASP A 81 6.94 15.01 8.75
CA ASP A 81 8.10 15.27 9.58
C ASP A 81 8.72 13.95 10.11
N PHE A 82 8.01 12.83 9.96
CA PHE A 82 8.40 11.50 10.44
C PHE A 82 8.80 10.53 9.32
N ALA A 83 8.05 10.46 8.21
CA ALA A 83 8.36 9.56 7.10
C ALA A 83 7.97 10.16 5.74
N ASP A 84 8.51 9.63 4.65
CA ASP A 84 8.14 10.03 3.28
C ASP A 84 6.85 9.34 2.79
N LEU A 85 6.51 8.17 3.36
CA LEU A 85 5.35 7.37 3.01
C LEU A 85 4.68 6.83 4.27
N TYR A 86 3.34 6.77 4.30
CA TYR A 86 2.58 6.14 5.38
C TYR A 86 1.57 5.13 4.86
N ILE A 87 1.52 3.99 5.54
CA ILE A 87 0.60 2.90 5.24
C ILE A 87 -0.39 2.79 6.40
N TYR A 88 -1.68 2.95 6.08
CA TYR A 88 -2.77 2.77 7.02
C TYR A 88 -3.36 1.36 6.90
N ALA A 89 -3.21 0.56 7.95
CA ALA A 89 -3.91 -0.72 8.11
C ALA A 89 -5.17 -0.50 8.96
N VAL A 90 -6.34 -0.45 8.33
CA VAL A 90 -7.61 -0.14 9.00
C VAL A 90 -8.55 -1.35 9.00
N PRO A 91 -9.59 -1.39 9.85
CA PRO A 91 -10.62 -2.43 9.78
C PRO A 91 -11.25 -2.55 8.40
N LYS A 92 -11.78 -3.73 8.07
CA LYS A 92 -12.52 -3.94 6.82
C LYS A 92 -13.73 -2.99 6.78
N MET A 93 -13.86 -2.23 5.70
CA MET A 93 -15.01 -1.37 5.42
C MET A 93 -15.71 -1.82 4.13
N ASN A 94 -17.00 -1.55 4.01
CA ASN A 94 -17.77 -1.94 2.84
C ASN A 94 -17.40 -1.10 1.61
N GLY A 95 -17.33 -1.73 0.44
CA GLY A 95 -17.23 -1.05 -0.86
C GLY A 95 -15.82 -0.70 -1.35
N TRP A 96 -14.76 -1.08 -0.64
CA TRP A 96 -13.36 -0.93 -1.11
C TRP A 96 -12.42 -1.90 -0.38
N ILE A 97 -11.23 -2.11 -0.93
CA ILE A 97 -10.24 -3.06 -0.40
C ILE A 97 -8.93 -2.37 -0.01
N ALA A 98 -8.46 -1.46 -0.85
CA ALA A 98 -7.29 -0.62 -0.65
C ALA A 98 -7.41 0.61 -1.58
N TYR A 99 -6.66 1.67 -1.30
CA TYR A 99 -6.47 2.79 -2.22
C TYR A 99 -5.24 3.64 -1.83
N ALA A 100 -4.69 4.35 -2.81
CA ALA A 100 -3.68 5.39 -2.64
C ALA A 100 -3.91 6.53 -3.63
N TYR A 101 -3.37 7.71 -3.31
CA TYR A 101 -3.36 8.83 -4.25
C TYR A 101 -2.14 8.77 -5.16
N VAL A 102 -2.37 8.98 -6.46
CA VAL A 102 -1.28 9.05 -7.44
C VAL A 102 -0.36 10.24 -7.13
N GLY A 103 0.91 9.98 -6.87
CA GLY A 103 1.90 10.98 -6.45
C GLY A 103 1.70 11.51 -5.03
N GLY A 104 0.80 10.92 -4.24
CA GLY A 104 0.64 11.23 -2.82
C GLY A 104 1.50 10.34 -1.93
N PHE A 105 1.50 10.59 -0.62
CA PHE A 105 2.37 9.90 0.35
C PHE A 105 1.67 8.77 1.12
N GLN A 106 0.36 8.64 0.96
CA GLN A 106 -0.49 7.75 1.77
C GLN A 106 -1.04 6.58 0.96
N SER A 107 -0.99 5.40 1.58
CA SER A 107 -1.62 4.17 1.12
C SER A 107 -2.51 3.60 2.21
N VAL A 108 -3.69 3.11 1.85
CA VAL A 108 -4.67 2.62 2.81
C VAL A 108 -5.16 1.24 2.42
N TYR A 109 -5.27 0.35 3.40
CA TYR A 109 -5.71 -1.02 3.23
C TYR A 109 -6.77 -1.40 4.26
N GLY A 110 -7.89 -1.96 3.81
CA GLY A 110 -8.98 -2.41 4.67
C GLY A 110 -8.87 -3.89 5.02
N GLY A 111 -8.89 -4.23 6.31
CA GLY A 111 -8.85 -5.62 6.79
C GLY A 111 -7.58 -6.35 6.31
N PRO A 112 -7.68 -7.59 5.79
CA PRO A 112 -6.51 -8.40 5.48
C PRO A 112 -5.74 -7.92 4.24
N TRP A 113 -6.24 -6.93 3.50
CA TRP A 113 -5.64 -6.54 2.21
C TRP A 113 -4.22 -5.98 2.33
N VAL A 114 -3.85 -5.46 3.51
CA VAL A 114 -2.47 -5.04 3.84
C VAL A 114 -1.49 -6.21 3.90
N THR A 115 -1.98 -7.45 3.94
CA THR A 115 -1.11 -8.64 4.04
C THR A 115 -0.67 -9.21 2.70
N TYR A 116 -1.23 -8.70 1.59
CA TYR A 116 -0.91 -9.20 0.26
C TYR A 116 0.12 -8.29 -0.39
N LEU A 117 1.30 -8.85 -0.70
CA LEU A 117 2.42 -8.09 -1.26
C LEU A 117 2.07 -7.36 -2.55
N THR A 118 1.29 -7.96 -3.45
CA THR A 118 0.88 -7.26 -4.69
C THR A 118 -0.06 -6.11 -4.45
N THR A 119 -0.96 -6.22 -3.46
CA THR A 119 -1.79 -5.07 -3.05
C THR A 119 -0.89 -3.98 -2.47
N LEU A 120 0.11 -4.35 -1.65
CA LEU A 120 1.09 -3.40 -1.14
C LEU A 120 1.84 -2.68 -2.28
N MET A 121 2.40 -3.44 -3.21
CA MET A 121 3.09 -2.92 -4.40
C MET A 121 2.19 -2.02 -5.25
N HIS A 122 0.90 -2.35 -5.39
CA HIS A 122 -0.06 -1.59 -6.19
C HIS A 122 -0.27 -0.18 -5.62
N GLU A 123 -0.66 -0.09 -4.34
CA GLU A 123 -0.98 1.21 -3.75
C GLU A 123 0.28 2.06 -3.53
N VAL A 124 1.40 1.45 -3.13
CA VAL A 124 2.68 2.20 -3.06
C VAL A 124 3.15 2.60 -4.45
N GLY A 125 2.87 1.81 -5.49
CA GLY A 125 3.08 2.19 -6.89
C GLY A 125 2.33 3.48 -7.26
N HIS A 126 1.10 3.65 -6.79
CA HIS A 126 0.39 4.93 -6.93
C HIS A 126 1.13 6.08 -6.22
N ASN A 127 1.69 5.88 -5.03
CA ASN A 127 2.46 6.92 -4.35
C ASN A 127 3.67 7.39 -5.19
N PHE A 128 4.28 6.51 -5.99
CA PHE A 128 5.33 6.85 -6.97
C PHE A 128 4.81 7.38 -8.32
N GLY A 129 3.52 7.72 -8.42
CA GLY A 129 2.93 8.37 -9.59
C GLY A 129 2.42 7.40 -10.66
N LEU A 130 2.43 6.08 -10.41
CA LEU A 130 1.93 5.12 -11.39
C LEU A 130 0.40 5.15 -11.44
N TYR A 131 -0.16 4.99 -12.64
CA TYR A 131 -1.59 4.74 -12.86
C TYR A 131 -1.84 3.24 -13.08
N HIS A 132 -3.11 2.83 -13.07
CA HIS A 132 -3.46 1.44 -13.39
C HIS A 132 -2.90 1.03 -14.76
N SER A 133 -2.52 -0.24 -14.91
CA SER A 133 -2.20 -0.79 -16.22
C SER A 133 -3.49 -1.03 -17.02
N HIS A 134 -3.60 -0.40 -18.19
CA HIS A 134 -4.76 -0.47 -19.06
C HIS A 134 -4.54 -1.47 -20.21
N LYS A 135 -5.61 -2.12 -20.68
CA LYS A 135 -5.63 -2.86 -21.94
C LYS A 135 -6.83 -2.44 -22.77
N ILE A 136 -6.67 -2.41 -24.10
CA ILE A 136 -7.81 -2.26 -25.01
C ILE A 136 -8.57 -3.58 -25.06
N VAL A 137 -9.84 -3.56 -24.64
CA VAL A 137 -10.78 -4.68 -24.71
C VAL A 137 -12.03 -4.16 -25.39
N ASP A 138 -12.46 -4.81 -26.47
CA ASP A 138 -13.62 -4.42 -27.28
C ASP A 138 -13.58 -2.94 -27.72
N GLY A 139 -12.40 -2.49 -28.15
CA GLY A 139 -12.17 -1.11 -28.61
C GLY A 139 -12.11 -0.05 -27.51
N GLN A 140 -12.18 -0.43 -26.23
CA GLN A 140 -12.16 0.49 -25.10
C GLN A 140 -10.95 0.26 -24.19
N SER A 141 -10.36 1.34 -23.68
CA SER A 141 -9.34 1.25 -22.62
C SER A 141 -10.00 0.83 -21.31
N LYS A 142 -9.61 -0.34 -20.80
CA LYS A 142 -10.10 -0.88 -19.54
C LYS A 142 -8.96 -0.92 -18.53
N ALA A 143 -9.12 -0.21 -17.42
CA ALA A 143 -8.19 -0.26 -16.30
C ALA A 143 -8.07 -1.68 -15.74
N TYR A 144 -6.91 -2.01 -15.17
CA TYR A 144 -6.58 -3.31 -14.58
C TYR A 144 -6.54 -4.51 -15.55
N GLN A 145 -6.84 -4.31 -16.84
CA GLN A 145 -6.91 -5.44 -17.79
C GLN A 145 -5.55 -5.84 -18.35
N ASP A 146 -4.54 -4.98 -18.26
CA ASP A 146 -3.16 -5.42 -18.43
C ASP A 146 -2.66 -5.97 -17.09
N ARG A 147 -2.40 -7.29 -17.04
CA ARG A 147 -1.99 -8.02 -15.83
C ARG A 147 -0.49 -8.35 -15.82
N SER A 148 0.29 -7.71 -16.69
CA SER A 148 1.74 -7.95 -16.82
C SER A 148 2.56 -7.38 -15.66
N GLY A 149 1.98 -6.57 -14.78
CA GLY A 149 2.66 -6.01 -13.61
C GLY A 149 1.72 -5.63 -12.47
N ALA A 150 2.30 -5.16 -11.36
CA ALA A 150 1.57 -4.88 -10.12
C ALA A 150 0.46 -3.81 -10.24
N MET A 151 0.55 -2.88 -11.19
CA MET A 151 -0.51 -1.90 -11.45
C MET A 151 -1.72 -2.47 -12.23
N GLY A 152 -1.65 -3.75 -12.60
CA GLY A 152 -2.72 -4.48 -13.26
C GLY A 152 -3.76 -5.07 -12.31
N GLY A 153 -4.67 -5.87 -12.87
CA GLY A 153 -5.72 -6.56 -12.13
C GLY A 153 -5.24 -7.74 -11.27
N ALA A 154 -3.94 -7.86 -11.02
CA ALA A 154 -3.37 -8.83 -10.09
C ALA A 154 -4.01 -8.73 -8.69
N VAL A 155 -4.50 -7.54 -8.33
CA VAL A 155 -5.27 -7.27 -7.10
C VAL A 155 -6.60 -8.06 -7.03
N TRP A 156 -7.10 -8.64 -8.12
CA TRP A 156 -8.41 -9.30 -8.21
C TRP A 156 -8.39 -10.83 -8.39
N GLY A 157 -7.29 -11.50 -8.05
CA GLY A 157 -7.27 -12.98 -8.09
C GLY A 157 -5.91 -13.66 -8.19
N ALA A 158 -4.78 -12.93 -8.13
CA ALA A 158 -3.45 -13.54 -8.16
C ALA A 158 -2.91 -13.92 -6.76
N HIS A 159 -3.75 -13.85 -5.72
CA HIS A 159 -3.36 -13.87 -4.30
C HIS A 159 -3.23 -15.25 -3.67
N THR A 160 -3.19 -16.34 -4.44
CA THR A 160 -3.08 -17.67 -3.85
C THR A 160 -1.65 -17.94 -3.39
N VAL A 161 -1.56 -18.23 -2.10
CA VAL A 161 -0.36 -18.42 -1.27
C VAL A 161 0.61 -19.50 -1.79
N GLU A 162 0.16 -20.33 -2.72
CA GLU A 162 0.93 -21.45 -3.29
C GLU A 162 1.71 -21.07 -4.56
N TYR A 163 1.39 -19.93 -5.20
CA TYR A 163 2.08 -19.45 -6.42
C TYR A 163 2.24 -17.93 -6.59
N GLY A 164 1.83 -17.05 -5.65
CA GLY A 164 1.79 -15.62 -5.97
C GLY A 164 1.99 -14.62 -4.82
N PRO A 165 2.53 -13.40 -5.09
CA PRO A 165 3.19 -13.03 -6.36
C PRO A 165 4.32 -12.02 -6.15
N LYS A 166 5.59 -12.45 -6.28
CA LYS A 166 6.67 -11.52 -6.61
C LYS A 166 6.41 -10.96 -8.01
N LEU A 167 5.62 -9.91 -8.09
CA LEU A 167 5.24 -9.26 -9.34
C LEU A 167 5.76 -7.83 -9.29
N CYS A 168 6.70 -7.54 -10.19
CA CYS A 168 7.16 -6.19 -10.39
C CYS A 168 6.19 -5.39 -11.25
N PHE A 169 6.48 -4.11 -11.45
CA PHE A 169 5.77 -3.32 -12.43
C PHE A 169 6.11 -3.77 -13.86
N ASN A 170 5.24 -3.43 -14.81
CA ASN A 170 5.47 -3.77 -16.21
C ASN A 170 6.54 -2.84 -16.83
N PRO A 171 7.05 -3.14 -18.05
CA PRO A 171 8.09 -2.31 -18.68
C PRO A 171 7.70 -0.83 -18.87
N ALA A 172 6.43 -0.52 -19.11
CA ALA A 172 5.97 0.86 -19.23
C ALA A 172 6.11 1.63 -17.91
N SER A 173 5.73 1.01 -16.78
CA SER A 173 5.91 1.57 -15.45
C SER A 173 7.39 1.72 -15.08
N PHE A 174 8.25 0.75 -15.44
CA PHE A 174 9.70 0.90 -15.23
C PHE A 174 10.26 2.12 -15.97
N GLY A 175 9.78 2.34 -17.20
CA GLY A 175 10.12 3.54 -17.96
C GLY A 175 9.70 4.84 -17.26
N GLN A 176 8.50 4.87 -16.69
CA GLN A 176 8.02 6.04 -15.93
C GLN A 176 8.82 6.29 -14.64
N LEU A 177 9.22 5.22 -13.95
CA LEU A 177 9.98 5.29 -12.70
C LEU A 177 11.48 5.56 -12.91
N GLY A 178 11.95 5.52 -14.15
CA GLY A 178 13.38 5.66 -14.46
C GLY A 178 14.22 4.43 -14.11
N TRP A 179 13.60 3.26 -13.86
CA TRP A 179 14.30 2.05 -13.46
C TRP A 179 14.90 1.33 -14.67
N HIS A 180 16.00 1.87 -15.21
CA HIS A 180 16.55 1.45 -16.50
C HIS A 180 17.74 0.49 -16.42
N SER A 181 18.55 0.58 -15.37
CA SER A 181 19.67 -0.35 -15.12
C SER A 181 20.26 -0.12 -13.75
#